data_AF-A0AAQ0QCY0-F1
#
_entry.id   AF-A0AAQ0QCY0-F1
#
_cell.length_a   1.000
_cell.length_b   1.000
_cell.length_c   1.000
_cell.angle_alpha   90.00
_cell.angle_beta   90.00
_cell.angle_gamma   90.00
#
_symmetry.space_group_name_H-M   'P 1'
#
loop_
_entity.id
_entity.type
_entity.pdbx_description
1 polymer ?
#
loop_
_entity_poly.entity_id
_entity_poly.type
_entity_poly.pdbx_seq_one_letter_code
_entity_poly.pdbx_strand_id
1 'polypeptide(L)'
;MKSHFIRFEIFVMLLTVLFNSSDLSAAGPKREMRGVWLTTVWGIDWPSVTGSSQKVCRQQQDELKALLDRCQAANLTSVFFQVRGMADVMYESSLEPWSAFVSGKRGVSPGWDPLKFAVEECHRRGLECYAWVNPFRWSSGTDYNSVPDRRWKEQGWLLTYGKYTVFNPGLEAVRQHVVDICREIVSGYDIDGLVFDDYFYPNRIPEDSSAPDYDLWQAEAPWMTFGDWRRANVHKTVADVHALVSDLKPGLRFGISPAGIAGKKHTSAPKWGMTGCEVKGDDWQYSEIYSDPLGWLYQGTVDFISPQIYWPTTHAVAPYEPLARWWSEAANFYGRHFYASITLAPLDKRNTNSERQELLRQIGINRDSSLDGDQGTVLYSAKHLYKLASDLTKSPFALKSLTPQVRRGSSLDPVEAPTALRLKGGVLSWHGKGNAAAPVRYAVYAFPKNLPHDELVEENGDGLRACYLLGVVYGEEFRVDLPGSYSYAVTALDGFSAESEPVFLK
;
A
#
# COMPACT_ATOMS: atom_id res chain seq x y z
N MET A 1 49.83 -28.38 -32.09
CA MET A 1 50.05 -29.08 -30.79
C MET A 1 50.64 -28.04 -29.83
N LYS A 2 49.94 -27.77 -28.70
CA LYS A 2 50.06 -26.57 -27.80
C LYS A 2 49.51 -25.28 -28.43
N SER A 3 48.78 -24.35 -27.78
CA SER A 3 48.41 -24.11 -26.37
C SER A 3 47.15 -23.21 -26.35
N HIS A 4 46.08 -23.54 -25.59
CA HIS A 4 45.62 -22.85 -24.35
C HIS A 4 45.04 -21.43 -24.54
N PHE A 5 43.71 -21.26 -24.49
CA PHE A 5 42.88 -20.96 -23.30
C PHE A 5 43.05 -19.53 -22.76
N ILE A 6 42.23 -18.58 -23.23
CA ILE A 6 41.84 -17.37 -22.48
C ILE A 6 40.42 -16.95 -22.91
N ARG A 7 39.60 -16.61 -21.92
CA ARG A 7 38.32 -15.85 -21.95
C ARG A 7 37.02 -16.66 -21.86
N PHE A 8 36.76 -17.19 -20.66
CA PHE A 8 35.39 -17.23 -20.13
C PHE A 8 35.42 -17.26 -18.59
N GLU A 9 35.84 -16.16 -17.97
CA GLU A 9 35.58 -15.88 -16.55
C GLU A 9 35.11 -14.44 -16.45
N ILE A 10 33.79 -14.26 -16.28
CA ILE A 10 33.05 -13.23 -15.52
C ILE A 10 31.60 -13.73 -15.59
N PHE A 11 31.20 -14.70 -14.75
CA PHE A 11 29.80 -14.91 -14.29
C PHE A 11 29.62 -16.05 -13.27
N VAL A 12 30.49 -16.22 -12.26
CA VAL A 12 30.23 -17.19 -11.16
C VAL A 12 30.75 -16.66 -9.82
N MET A 13 30.31 -15.47 -9.39
CA MET A 13 30.59 -15.04 -8.02
C MET A 13 29.44 -14.24 -7.41
N LEU A 14 28.32 -14.95 -7.20
CA LEU A 14 27.37 -14.66 -6.14
C LEU A 14 26.76 -16.00 -5.70
N LEU A 15 26.79 -16.26 -4.39
CA LEU A 15 26.30 -17.46 -3.67
C LEU A 15 27.25 -18.66 -3.57
N THR A 16 28.44 -18.41 -3.03
CA THR A 16 28.99 -19.30 -1.99
C THR A 16 28.86 -18.57 -0.65
N VAL A 17 27.66 -18.60 -0.08
CA VAL A 17 27.49 -18.33 1.35
C VAL A 17 28.02 -19.55 2.08
N LEU A 18 29.25 -19.43 2.58
CA LEU A 18 29.71 -20.28 3.67
C LEU A 18 28.81 -19.99 4.86
N PHE A 19 27.96 -20.95 5.23
CA PHE A 19 27.12 -20.89 6.42
C PHE A 19 27.99 -20.86 7.67
N ASN A 20 28.40 -19.66 8.10
CA ASN A 20 28.70 -19.41 9.50
C ASN A 20 27.37 -19.15 10.20
N SER A 21 27.03 -20.00 11.17
CA SER A 21 25.80 -19.94 11.98
C SER A 21 25.61 -18.63 12.75
N SER A 22 26.61 -17.75 12.78
CA SER A 22 26.57 -16.42 13.38
C SER A 22 26.05 -15.30 12.46
N ASP A 23 25.96 -15.50 11.13
CA ASP A 23 25.40 -14.51 10.18
C ASP A 23 23.90 -14.70 9.93
N LEU A 24 23.30 -15.75 10.50
CA LEU A 24 21.85 -16.03 10.39
C LEU A 24 20.98 -14.98 11.11
N SER A 25 21.58 -14.13 11.95
CA SER A 25 20.93 -12.99 12.60
C SER A 25 20.54 -11.87 11.63
N ALA A 26 20.99 -11.92 10.36
CA ALA A 26 20.69 -10.90 9.34
C ALA A 26 19.63 -11.34 8.32
N ALA A 27 18.89 -12.43 8.56
CA ALA A 27 17.75 -12.80 7.73
C ALA A 27 16.59 -11.82 8.01
N GLY A 28 16.20 -11.04 7.00
CA GLY A 28 15.00 -10.19 7.08
C GLY A 28 13.74 -11.03 7.32
N PRO A 29 12.67 -10.44 7.89
CA PRO A 29 11.46 -11.17 8.23
C PRO A 29 10.80 -11.80 6.99
N LYS A 30 10.26 -13.01 7.15
CA LYS A 30 9.51 -13.71 6.10
C LYS A 30 8.34 -12.87 5.58
N ARG A 31 7.70 -12.11 6.47
CA ARG A 31 6.58 -11.23 6.17
C ARG A 31 6.92 -9.78 6.50
N GLU A 32 6.73 -8.90 5.53
CA GLU A 32 6.96 -7.47 5.70
C GLU A 32 6.22 -6.68 4.63
N MET A 33 5.44 -5.68 5.03
CA MET A 33 4.90 -4.74 4.05
C MET A 33 6.05 -3.88 3.52
N ARG A 34 6.36 -4.01 2.24
CA ARG A 34 7.37 -3.19 1.55
C ARG A 34 6.67 -2.47 0.42
N GLY A 35 5.93 -1.44 0.79
CA GLY A 35 5.10 -0.66 -0.12
C GLY A 35 5.82 0.55 -0.71
N VAL A 36 5.28 1.08 -1.81
CA VAL A 36 5.66 2.38 -2.36
C VAL A 36 4.43 3.11 -2.91
N TRP A 37 4.33 4.40 -2.62
CA TRP A 37 3.30 5.27 -3.20
C TRP A 37 3.70 5.66 -4.63
N LEU A 38 2.79 5.42 -5.58
CA LEU A 38 2.91 5.80 -6.98
C LEU A 38 1.83 6.84 -7.31
N THR A 39 2.25 8.09 -7.29
CA THR A 39 1.42 9.30 -7.32
C THR A 39 1.17 9.76 -8.75
N THR A 40 -0.10 10.00 -9.10
CA THR A 40 -0.51 10.43 -10.43
C THR A 40 -0.86 11.91 -10.51
N VAL A 41 -1.32 12.51 -9.42
CA VAL A 41 -1.64 13.93 -9.35
C VAL A 41 -0.41 14.77 -9.73
N TRP A 42 -0.61 15.73 -10.64
CA TRP A 42 0.45 16.57 -11.22
C TRP A 42 1.61 15.82 -11.89
N GLY A 43 1.46 14.53 -12.19
CA GLY A 43 2.54 13.71 -12.73
C GLY A 43 3.73 13.59 -11.78
N ILE A 44 3.50 13.57 -10.45
CA ILE A 44 4.57 13.52 -9.45
C ILE A 44 5.50 12.33 -9.70
N ASP A 45 4.95 11.12 -9.82
CA ASP A 45 5.72 9.93 -10.15
C ASP A 45 5.46 9.46 -11.58
N TRP A 46 4.20 9.51 -12.01
CA TRP A 46 3.76 9.02 -13.33
C TRP A 46 2.41 9.64 -13.74
N PRO A 47 2.15 9.88 -15.03
CA PRO A 47 3.09 9.82 -16.14
C PRO A 47 3.90 11.10 -16.27
N SER A 48 5.06 11.04 -16.93
CA SER A 48 5.88 12.23 -17.20
C SER A 48 5.27 13.16 -18.26
N VAL A 49 4.43 12.58 -19.13
CA VAL A 49 3.72 13.27 -20.21
C VAL A 49 2.27 12.84 -20.25
N THR A 50 1.38 13.77 -20.57
CA THR A 50 -0.07 13.52 -20.69
C THR A 50 -0.52 13.61 -22.14
N GLY A 51 -1.56 12.87 -22.50
CA GLY A 51 -2.10 12.86 -23.87
C GLY A 51 -2.73 11.53 -24.25
N SER A 52 -3.45 11.52 -25.36
CA SER A 52 -4.16 10.35 -25.91
C SER A 52 -3.60 9.84 -27.24
N SER A 53 -2.47 10.40 -27.71
CA SER A 53 -1.81 9.89 -28.91
C SER A 53 -1.18 8.53 -28.64
N GLN A 54 -1.18 7.62 -29.61
CA GLN A 54 -0.61 6.27 -29.44
C GLN A 54 0.86 6.31 -28.96
N LYS A 55 1.66 7.29 -29.41
CA LYS A 55 3.04 7.48 -28.96
C LYS A 55 3.09 7.82 -27.45
N VAL A 56 2.25 8.75 -27.00
CA VAL A 56 2.17 9.14 -25.59
C VAL A 56 1.69 7.96 -24.74
N CYS A 57 0.63 7.26 -25.15
CA CYS A 57 0.12 6.10 -24.40
C CYS A 57 1.18 5.00 -24.26
N ARG A 58 1.95 4.71 -25.31
CA ARG A 58 3.09 3.77 -25.23
C ARG A 58 4.17 4.25 -24.26
N GLN A 59 4.54 5.53 -24.32
CA GLN A 59 5.51 6.10 -23.40
C GLN A 59 5.03 5.99 -21.94
N GLN A 60 3.77 6.30 -21.66
CA GLN A 60 3.17 6.13 -20.34
C GLN A 60 3.25 4.67 -19.86
N GLN A 61 2.89 3.71 -20.71
CA GLN A 61 2.98 2.28 -20.39
C GLN A 61 4.43 1.83 -20.11
N ASP A 62 5.39 2.28 -20.91
CA ASP A 62 6.81 1.95 -20.75
C ASP A 62 7.40 2.56 -19.47
N GLU A 63 7.03 3.80 -19.13
CA GLU A 63 7.41 4.45 -17.88
C GLU A 63 6.87 3.72 -16.65
N LEU A 64 5.60 3.28 -16.70
CA LEU A 64 4.99 2.53 -15.62
C LEU A 64 5.67 1.18 -15.43
N LYS A 65 5.92 0.42 -16.50
CA LYS A 65 6.70 -0.83 -16.45
C LYS A 65 8.07 -0.61 -15.81
N ALA A 66 8.80 0.43 -16.23
CA ALA A 66 10.12 0.73 -15.68
C ALA A 66 10.09 1.12 -14.19
N LEU A 67 9.03 1.80 -13.72
CA LEU A 67 8.81 2.03 -12.30
C LEU A 67 8.59 0.72 -11.54
N LEU A 68 7.74 -0.17 -12.06
CA LEU A 68 7.43 -1.46 -11.44
C LEU A 68 8.63 -2.42 -11.46
N ASP A 69 9.45 -2.41 -12.52
CA ASP A 69 10.72 -3.14 -12.59
C ASP A 69 11.66 -2.71 -11.45
N ARG A 70 11.74 -1.40 -11.15
CA ARG A 70 12.52 -0.90 -10.02
C ARG A 70 11.96 -1.34 -8.67
N CYS A 71 10.63 -1.41 -8.54
CA CYS A 71 9.98 -1.91 -7.32
C CYS A 71 10.35 -3.38 -7.07
N GLN A 72 10.23 -4.22 -8.11
CA GLN A 72 10.60 -5.62 -8.03
C GLN A 72 12.10 -5.81 -7.73
N ALA A 73 12.97 -5.06 -8.42
CA ALA A 73 14.41 -5.12 -8.22
C ALA A 73 14.85 -4.65 -6.82
N ALA A 74 14.04 -3.83 -6.15
CA ALA A 74 14.24 -3.39 -4.77
C ALA A 74 13.64 -4.35 -3.72
N ASN A 75 13.15 -5.53 -4.13
CA ASN A 75 12.45 -6.49 -3.29
C ASN A 75 11.24 -5.88 -2.53
N LEU A 76 10.54 -4.93 -3.17
CA LEU A 76 9.25 -4.45 -2.67
C LEU A 76 8.17 -5.52 -2.86
N THR A 77 7.12 -5.43 -2.07
CA THR A 77 5.98 -6.36 -2.10
C THR A 77 4.74 -5.73 -2.73
N SER A 78 4.60 -4.40 -2.65
CA SER A 78 3.33 -3.73 -2.93
C SER A 78 3.52 -2.34 -3.54
N VAL A 79 2.58 -1.94 -4.40
CA VAL A 79 2.52 -0.62 -5.03
C VAL A 79 1.16 0.01 -4.75
N PHE A 80 1.16 1.24 -4.25
CA PHE A 80 -0.04 2.00 -3.92
C PHE A 80 -0.28 3.00 -5.05
N PHE A 81 -1.02 2.57 -6.07
CA PHE A 81 -1.21 3.30 -7.33
C PHE A 81 -2.36 4.30 -7.20
N GLN A 82 -2.11 5.59 -7.40
CA GLN A 82 -3.15 6.62 -7.27
C GLN A 82 -4.18 6.53 -8.41
N VAL A 83 -5.30 5.91 -8.12
CA VAL A 83 -6.42 5.71 -9.05
C VAL A 83 -7.29 6.96 -9.12
N ARG A 84 -7.54 7.58 -7.96
CA ARG A 84 -8.41 8.76 -7.83
C ARG A 84 -7.70 9.86 -7.08
N GLY A 85 -7.48 11.01 -7.74
CA GLY A 85 -6.70 12.12 -7.17
C GLY A 85 -7.53 13.35 -6.84
N MET A 86 -8.37 13.80 -7.76
CA MET A 86 -9.14 15.06 -7.67
C MET A 86 -10.57 14.85 -8.18
N ALA A 87 -11.29 13.88 -7.61
CA ALA A 87 -12.59 13.42 -8.11
C ALA A 87 -12.57 13.15 -9.62
N ASP A 88 -11.49 12.52 -10.06
CA ASP A 88 -11.23 12.03 -11.40
C ASP A 88 -10.44 10.72 -11.31
N VAL A 89 -10.58 9.91 -12.35
CA VAL A 89 -10.13 8.52 -12.32
C VAL A 89 -9.11 8.19 -13.40
N MET A 90 -8.29 7.19 -13.12
CA MET A 90 -7.31 6.57 -14.02
C MET A 90 -7.87 5.31 -14.70
N TYR A 91 -9.18 5.26 -14.89
CA TYR A 91 -9.89 4.14 -15.52
C TYR A 91 -11.23 4.62 -16.13
N GLU A 92 -11.93 3.75 -16.87
CA GLU A 92 -13.24 4.08 -17.43
C GLU A 92 -14.32 3.98 -16.34
N SER A 93 -14.83 5.14 -15.89
CA SER A 93 -15.88 5.21 -14.88
C SER A 93 -17.18 5.76 -15.47
N SER A 94 -18.31 5.24 -14.97
CA SER A 94 -19.63 5.80 -15.27
C SER A 94 -20.00 6.98 -14.36
N LEU A 95 -19.24 7.17 -13.28
CA LEU A 95 -19.52 8.09 -12.18
C LEU A 95 -18.61 9.32 -12.19
N GLU A 96 -17.34 9.16 -12.56
CA GLU A 96 -16.33 10.22 -12.51
C GLU A 96 -15.60 10.45 -13.84
N PRO A 97 -15.17 11.70 -14.11
CA PRO A 97 -14.45 12.02 -15.33
C PRO A 97 -13.05 11.41 -15.33
N TRP A 98 -12.54 11.09 -16.52
CA TRP A 98 -11.13 10.80 -16.73
C TRP A 98 -10.22 11.91 -16.22
N SER A 99 -9.11 11.54 -15.59
CA SER A 99 -8.16 12.53 -15.11
C SER A 99 -7.40 13.25 -16.23
N ALA A 100 -7.24 14.57 -16.06
CA ALA A 100 -6.36 15.36 -16.92
C ALA A 100 -4.88 14.91 -16.80
N PHE A 101 -4.51 14.27 -15.69
CA PHE A 101 -3.14 13.83 -15.45
C PHE A 101 -2.71 12.61 -16.26
N VAL A 102 -3.63 11.97 -16.99
CA VAL A 102 -3.26 10.93 -17.98
C VAL A 102 -3.53 11.39 -19.41
N SER A 103 -4.71 11.97 -19.69
CA SER A 103 -5.12 12.30 -21.06
C SER A 103 -4.75 13.72 -21.49
N GLY A 104 -4.32 14.58 -20.56
CA GLY A 104 -4.06 16.00 -20.78
C GLY A 104 -5.30 16.88 -20.68
N LYS A 105 -6.51 16.30 -20.61
CA LYS A 105 -7.77 17.03 -20.47
C LYS A 105 -8.79 16.24 -19.66
N ARG A 106 -9.28 16.84 -18.57
CA ARG A 106 -10.29 16.23 -17.69
C ARG A 106 -11.54 15.83 -18.47
N GLY A 107 -12.05 14.63 -18.21
CA GLY A 107 -13.21 14.04 -18.88
C GLY A 107 -12.92 13.46 -20.27
N VAL A 108 -11.67 13.48 -20.73
CA VAL A 108 -11.27 12.87 -22.01
C VAL A 108 -10.53 11.56 -21.76
N SER A 109 -10.98 10.49 -22.40
CA SER A 109 -10.30 9.19 -22.33
C SER A 109 -8.90 9.24 -22.96
N PRO A 110 -7.88 8.62 -22.34
CA PRO A 110 -6.56 8.44 -22.95
C PRO A 110 -6.55 7.33 -24.02
N GLY A 111 -7.66 6.60 -24.21
CA GLY A 111 -7.77 5.49 -25.18
C GLY A 111 -7.22 4.16 -24.67
N TRP A 112 -6.95 4.04 -23.37
CA TRP A 112 -6.54 2.81 -22.68
C TRP A 112 -6.94 2.88 -21.20
N ASP A 113 -6.81 1.78 -20.47
CA ASP A 113 -7.12 1.69 -19.03
C ASP A 113 -5.83 1.59 -18.18
N PRO A 114 -5.36 2.70 -17.58
CA PRO A 114 -4.19 2.71 -16.71
C PRO A 114 -4.29 1.83 -15.47
N LEU A 115 -5.45 1.79 -14.80
CA LEU A 115 -5.62 0.97 -13.59
C LEU A 115 -5.48 -0.52 -13.94
N LYS A 116 -6.18 -0.98 -14.98
CA LYS A 116 -6.07 -2.37 -15.44
C LYS A 116 -4.62 -2.74 -15.75
N PHE A 117 -3.93 -1.88 -16.50
CA PHE A 117 -2.54 -2.10 -16.86
C PHE A 117 -1.61 -2.12 -15.64
N ALA A 118 -1.82 -1.23 -14.67
CA ALA A 118 -1.03 -1.19 -13.44
C ALA A 118 -1.19 -2.48 -12.63
N VAL A 119 -2.42 -2.99 -12.47
CA VAL A 119 -2.71 -4.25 -11.80
C VAL A 119 -2.01 -5.41 -12.50
N GLU A 120 -2.22 -5.57 -13.81
CA GLU A 120 -1.61 -6.67 -14.57
C GLU A 120 -0.07 -6.64 -14.53
N GLU A 121 0.55 -5.47 -14.66
CA GLU A 121 2.00 -5.33 -14.63
C GLU A 121 2.59 -5.51 -13.21
N CYS A 122 1.86 -5.15 -12.15
CA CYS A 122 2.23 -5.49 -10.78
C CYS A 122 2.22 -7.02 -10.60
N HIS A 123 1.14 -7.69 -11.00
CA HIS A 123 0.97 -9.13 -10.87
C HIS A 123 2.01 -9.93 -11.65
N ARG A 124 2.35 -9.49 -12.87
CA ARG A 124 3.46 -10.07 -13.67
C ARG A 124 4.81 -10.05 -12.93
N ARG A 125 4.98 -9.15 -11.96
CA ARG A 125 6.20 -8.98 -11.14
C ARG A 125 6.09 -9.58 -9.75
N GLY A 126 4.94 -10.15 -9.38
CA GLY A 126 4.68 -10.64 -8.03
C GLY A 126 4.43 -9.53 -7.00
N LEU A 127 4.05 -8.33 -7.45
CA LEU A 127 3.71 -7.20 -6.60
C LEU A 127 2.20 -7.18 -6.36
N GLU A 128 1.78 -6.85 -5.15
CA GLU A 128 0.41 -6.44 -4.85
C GLU A 128 0.15 -5.02 -5.40
N CYS A 129 -1.03 -4.78 -5.97
CA CYS A 129 -1.48 -3.46 -6.42
C CYS A 129 -2.63 -2.96 -5.53
N TYR A 130 -2.37 -1.89 -4.76
CA TYR A 130 -3.38 -1.21 -3.96
C TYR A 130 -3.92 -0.03 -4.77
N ALA A 131 -5.24 0.04 -4.89
CA ALA A 131 -5.91 1.22 -5.43
C ALA A 131 -5.89 2.33 -4.38
N TRP A 132 -5.10 3.37 -4.63
CA TRP A 132 -5.07 4.57 -3.81
C TRP A 132 -6.12 5.57 -4.28
N VAL A 133 -7.04 5.88 -3.38
CA VAL A 133 -8.15 6.81 -3.59
C VAL A 133 -8.02 7.97 -2.61
N ASN A 134 -7.91 9.18 -3.13
CA ASN A 134 -8.30 10.34 -2.33
C ASN A 134 -9.84 10.33 -2.21
N PRO A 135 -10.46 10.37 -1.02
CA PRO A 135 -11.91 10.18 -0.90
C PRO A 135 -12.73 11.42 -1.24
N PHE A 136 -12.29 12.63 -0.85
CA PHE A 136 -13.14 13.83 -0.93
C PHE A 136 -12.58 14.95 -1.79
N ARG A 137 -11.26 14.98 -2.08
CA ARG A 137 -10.68 16.09 -2.85
C ARG A 137 -11.32 16.19 -4.23
N TRP A 138 -11.77 17.39 -4.57
CA TRP A 138 -12.21 17.74 -5.92
C TRP A 138 -11.22 18.69 -6.60
N SER A 139 -10.67 19.70 -5.91
CA SER A 139 -9.63 20.55 -6.50
C SER A 139 -8.75 21.29 -5.48
N SER A 140 -7.63 21.82 -5.99
CA SER A 140 -6.71 22.71 -5.26
C SER A 140 -6.54 24.04 -5.99
N GLY A 141 -7.64 24.78 -6.16
CA GLY A 141 -7.68 26.09 -6.80
C GLY A 141 -7.95 26.06 -8.30
N THR A 142 -8.20 24.87 -8.85
CA THR A 142 -8.70 24.71 -10.22
C THR A 142 -10.21 24.62 -10.20
N ASP A 143 -10.86 25.38 -11.07
CA ASP A 143 -12.30 25.27 -11.27
C ASP A 143 -12.60 24.34 -12.44
N TYR A 144 -13.03 23.11 -12.14
CA TYR A 144 -13.37 22.14 -13.17
C TYR A 144 -14.80 22.31 -13.69
N ASN A 145 -15.02 21.95 -14.95
CA ASN A 145 -16.27 22.21 -15.65
C ASN A 145 -16.64 21.10 -16.66
N SER A 146 -16.27 19.84 -16.38
CA SER A 146 -16.84 18.70 -17.12
C SER A 146 -18.34 18.53 -16.82
N VAL A 147 -19.01 17.61 -17.51
CA VAL A 147 -20.45 17.35 -17.27
C VAL A 147 -20.71 16.92 -15.81
N PRO A 148 -19.98 15.94 -15.23
CA PRO A 148 -20.11 15.62 -13.80
C PRO A 148 -19.82 16.82 -12.88
N ASP A 149 -18.79 17.62 -13.18
CA ASP A 149 -18.42 18.76 -12.34
C ASP A 149 -19.55 19.80 -12.22
N ARG A 150 -20.25 20.10 -13.33
CA ARG A 150 -21.43 20.99 -13.29
C ARG A 150 -22.56 20.42 -12.46
N ARG A 151 -22.84 19.13 -12.64
CA ARG A 151 -23.88 18.44 -11.88
C ARG A 151 -23.60 18.50 -10.37
N TRP A 152 -22.38 18.22 -9.93
CA TRP A 152 -22.02 18.28 -8.51
C TRP A 152 -22.13 19.69 -7.94
N LYS A 153 -21.78 20.72 -8.72
CA LYS A 153 -22.00 22.13 -8.34
C LYS A 153 -23.49 22.44 -8.18
N GLU A 154 -24.30 22.09 -9.16
CA GLU A 154 -25.76 22.30 -9.15
C GLU A 154 -26.45 21.57 -7.99
N GLN A 155 -25.95 20.39 -7.63
CA GLN A 155 -26.44 19.60 -6.49
C GLN A 155 -25.94 20.11 -5.12
N GLY A 156 -25.08 21.13 -5.08
CA GLY A 156 -24.51 21.65 -3.84
C GLY A 156 -23.53 20.69 -3.16
N TRP A 157 -22.91 19.77 -3.90
CA TRP A 157 -22.01 18.76 -3.33
C TRP A 157 -20.63 19.32 -2.96
N LEU A 158 -20.25 20.48 -3.49
CA LEU A 158 -18.91 21.03 -3.34
C LEU A 158 -18.82 21.93 -2.10
N LEU A 159 -17.91 21.60 -1.19
CA LEU A 159 -17.56 22.39 -0.02
C LEU A 159 -16.20 23.05 -0.27
N THR A 160 -16.18 24.38 -0.27
CA THR A 160 -14.99 25.18 -0.58
C THR A 160 -14.57 26.02 0.61
N TYR A 161 -13.28 25.99 0.94
CA TYR A 161 -12.67 26.90 1.90
C TYR A 161 -11.23 27.24 1.48
N GLY A 162 -10.93 28.54 1.44
CA GLY A 162 -9.69 29.04 0.84
C GLY A 162 -9.60 28.62 -0.64
N LYS A 163 -8.48 27.99 -1.01
CA LYS A 163 -8.27 27.45 -2.37
C LYS A 163 -8.69 25.99 -2.53
N TYR A 164 -9.12 25.32 -1.46
CA TYR A 164 -9.41 23.89 -1.49
C TYR A 164 -10.91 23.67 -1.63
N THR A 165 -11.26 22.75 -2.52
CA THR A 165 -12.63 22.29 -2.70
C THR A 165 -12.67 20.79 -2.59
N VAL A 166 -13.58 20.29 -1.76
CA VAL A 166 -13.82 18.87 -1.55
C VAL A 166 -15.30 18.57 -1.81
N PHE A 167 -15.64 17.31 -2.05
CA PHE A 167 -17.02 16.86 -1.85
C PHE A 167 -17.38 16.97 -0.37
N ASN A 168 -18.53 17.56 -0.07
CA ASN A 168 -19.01 17.78 1.29
C ASN A 168 -19.35 16.45 1.98
N PRO A 169 -18.53 15.96 2.94
CA PRO A 169 -18.78 14.67 3.58
C PRO A 169 -20.06 14.66 4.42
N GLY A 170 -20.60 15.83 4.78
CA GLY A 170 -21.87 15.96 5.48
C GLY A 170 -23.07 15.43 4.71
N LEU A 171 -23.03 15.48 3.38
CA LEU A 171 -24.13 15.03 2.53
C LEU A 171 -24.10 13.51 2.35
N GLU A 172 -25.20 12.83 2.65
CA GLU A 172 -25.33 11.38 2.46
C GLU A 172 -25.07 10.96 1.00
N ALA A 173 -25.61 11.70 0.03
CA ALA A 173 -25.40 11.43 -1.38
C ALA A 173 -23.92 11.50 -1.80
N VAL A 174 -23.12 12.37 -1.15
CA VAL A 174 -21.67 12.43 -1.37
C VAL A 174 -20.97 11.21 -0.80
N ARG A 175 -21.33 10.80 0.43
CA ARG A 175 -20.76 9.59 1.04
C ARG A 175 -21.06 8.36 0.19
N GLN A 176 -22.30 8.22 -0.27
CA GLN A 176 -22.70 7.15 -1.18
C GLN A 176 -21.93 7.20 -2.50
N HIS A 177 -21.70 8.37 -3.10
CA HIS A 177 -20.89 8.50 -4.32
C HIS A 177 -19.45 7.99 -4.11
N VAL A 178 -18.83 8.24 -2.96
CA VAL A 178 -17.50 7.69 -2.62
C VAL A 178 -17.54 6.17 -2.51
N VAL A 179 -18.57 5.62 -1.86
CA VAL A 179 -18.79 4.17 -1.77
C VAL A 179 -18.98 3.56 -3.16
N ASP A 180 -19.76 4.19 -4.04
CA ASP A 180 -20.04 3.70 -5.39
C ASP A 180 -18.79 3.73 -6.28
N ILE A 181 -17.92 4.74 -6.14
CA ILE A 181 -16.62 4.75 -6.81
C ILE A 181 -15.72 3.63 -6.30
N CYS A 182 -15.69 3.38 -4.99
CA CYS A 182 -14.95 2.24 -4.44
C CYS A 182 -15.54 0.91 -4.96
N ARG A 183 -16.86 0.83 -5.15
CA ARG A 183 -17.55 -0.33 -5.72
C ARG A 183 -17.12 -0.58 -7.17
N GLU A 184 -17.09 0.44 -8.03
CA GLU A 184 -16.60 0.33 -9.40
C GLU A 184 -15.17 -0.23 -9.43
N ILE A 185 -14.27 0.27 -8.57
CA ILE A 185 -12.89 -0.18 -8.49
C ILE A 185 -12.79 -1.64 -7.99
N VAL A 186 -13.44 -1.96 -6.87
CA VAL A 186 -13.33 -3.28 -6.22
C VAL A 186 -13.94 -4.39 -7.06
N SER A 187 -15.03 -4.10 -7.77
CA SER A 187 -15.72 -5.08 -8.64
C SER A 187 -15.13 -5.18 -10.04
N GLY A 188 -14.52 -4.10 -10.56
CA GLY A 188 -13.99 -4.05 -11.92
C GLY A 188 -12.55 -4.55 -12.08
N TYR A 189 -11.77 -4.61 -10.99
CA TYR A 189 -10.32 -4.81 -11.06
C TYR A 189 -9.81 -5.83 -10.04
N ASP A 190 -8.79 -6.59 -10.44
CA ASP A 190 -8.08 -7.55 -9.59
C ASP A 190 -7.06 -6.87 -8.66
N ILE A 191 -7.47 -5.79 -8.00
CA ILE A 191 -6.66 -5.13 -6.97
C ILE A 191 -6.50 -6.03 -5.74
N ASP A 192 -5.41 -5.82 -5.02
CA ASP A 192 -5.02 -6.56 -3.81
C ASP A 192 -5.36 -5.79 -2.52
N GLY A 193 -5.57 -4.47 -2.63
CA GLY A 193 -6.10 -3.66 -1.56
C GLY A 193 -6.65 -2.32 -2.03
N LEU A 194 -7.38 -1.65 -1.14
CA LEU A 194 -7.88 -0.30 -1.27
C LEU A 194 -7.27 0.57 -0.17
N VAL A 195 -6.87 1.80 -0.48
CA VAL A 195 -6.27 2.69 0.51
C VAL A 195 -6.68 4.15 0.29
N PHE A 196 -7.06 4.83 1.38
CA PHE A 196 -7.23 6.29 1.38
C PHE A 196 -6.00 7.03 1.88
N ASP A 197 -5.79 8.26 1.42
CA ASP A 197 -4.76 9.17 1.95
C ASP A 197 -5.33 10.15 2.99
N ASP A 198 -4.60 11.24 3.26
CA ASP A 198 -4.78 12.14 4.41
C ASP A 198 -5.70 13.35 4.15
N TYR A 199 -6.49 13.37 3.07
CA TYR A 199 -7.34 14.52 2.74
C TYR A 199 -8.83 14.27 2.98
N PHE A 200 -9.36 14.97 3.99
CA PHE A 200 -10.76 14.89 4.40
C PHE A 200 -11.46 16.22 4.16
N TYR A 201 -11.65 17.04 5.20
CA TYR A 201 -12.16 18.41 5.06
C TYR A 201 -11.04 19.39 4.71
N PRO A 202 -11.37 20.58 4.17
CA PRO A 202 -10.40 21.65 3.99
C PRO A 202 -9.79 22.05 5.34
N ASN A 203 -8.46 22.18 5.36
CA ASN A 203 -7.71 22.54 6.56
C ASN A 203 -8.22 23.86 7.17
N ARG A 204 -8.53 23.83 8.47
CA ARG A 204 -8.97 24.98 9.30
C ARG A 204 -10.27 25.64 8.83
N ILE A 205 -11.14 24.87 8.18
CA ILE A 205 -12.49 25.34 7.91
C ILE A 205 -13.20 25.70 9.24
N PRO A 206 -13.89 26.85 9.35
CA PRO A 206 -14.48 27.32 10.60
C PRO A 206 -15.51 26.33 11.18
N GLU A 207 -15.75 26.44 12.49
CA GLU A 207 -16.79 25.71 13.23
C GLU A 207 -17.88 26.67 13.74
N ASP A 208 -18.15 27.73 12.99
CA ASP A 208 -19.17 28.73 13.31
C ASP A 208 -20.05 29.01 12.09
N SER A 209 -20.96 29.97 12.21
CA SER A 209 -21.93 30.34 11.16
C SER A 209 -21.30 30.85 9.86
N SER A 210 -19.98 31.07 9.80
CA SER A 210 -19.27 31.39 8.56
C SER A 210 -18.94 30.15 7.72
N ALA A 211 -19.07 28.94 8.28
CA ALA A 211 -18.76 27.71 7.58
C ALA A 211 -19.84 27.34 6.55
N PRO A 212 -19.48 26.89 5.33
CA PRO A 212 -20.42 26.55 4.26
C PRO A 212 -21.36 25.38 4.60
N ASP A 213 -21.01 24.54 5.57
CA ASP A 213 -21.76 23.38 6.05
C ASP A 213 -22.42 23.61 7.43
N TYR A 214 -22.43 24.85 7.94
CA TYR A 214 -22.99 25.17 9.26
C TYR A 214 -24.49 24.89 9.34
N ASP A 215 -25.27 25.35 8.35
CA ASP A 215 -26.72 25.15 8.30
C ASP A 215 -27.08 23.66 8.20
N LEU A 216 -26.25 22.88 7.51
CA LEU A 216 -26.40 21.43 7.40
C LEU A 216 -26.20 20.76 8.77
N TRP A 217 -25.14 21.12 9.51
CA TRP A 217 -24.92 20.64 10.86
C TRP A 217 -26.06 21.03 11.82
N GLN A 218 -26.53 22.28 11.76
CA GLN A 218 -27.65 22.76 12.59
C GLN A 218 -28.95 22.00 12.31
N ALA A 219 -29.20 21.62 11.06
CA ALA A 219 -30.38 20.87 10.68
C ALA A 219 -30.29 19.39 11.08
N GLU A 220 -29.12 18.77 10.92
CA GLU A 220 -28.96 17.32 11.07
C GLU A 220 -28.55 16.86 12.47
N ALA A 221 -27.72 17.64 13.17
CA ALA A 221 -27.11 17.19 14.42
C ALA A 221 -26.73 18.32 15.40
N PRO A 222 -27.64 19.25 15.74
CA PRO A 222 -27.36 20.35 16.67
C PRO A 222 -27.03 19.90 18.10
N TRP A 223 -27.24 18.62 18.42
CA TRP A 223 -26.93 18.01 19.72
C TRP A 223 -25.46 17.54 19.85
N MET A 224 -24.67 17.54 18.78
CA MET A 224 -23.23 17.22 18.81
C MET A 224 -22.40 18.43 18.41
N THR A 225 -21.15 18.50 18.87
CA THR A 225 -20.24 19.57 18.44
C THR A 225 -20.03 19.53 16.93
N PHE A 226 -19.81 20.69 16.31
CA PHE A 226 -19.66 20.77 14.86
C PHE A 226 -18.45 19.95 14.37
N GLY A 227 -17.31 20.02 15.06
CA GLY A 227 -16.16 19.17 14.76
C GLY A 227 -16.43 17.67 14.92
N ASP A 228 -17.19 17.23 15.94
CA ASP A 228 -17.55 15.81 16.08
C ASP A 228 -18.51 15.35 14.99
N TRP A 229 -19.43 16.23 14.54
CA TRP A 229 -20.30 15.94 13.39
C TRP A 229 -19.49 15.71 12.11
N ARG A 230 -18.50 16.57 11.83
CA ARG A 230 -17.59 16.38 10.68
C ARG A 230 -16.81 15.07 10.76
N ARG A 231 -16.23 14.74 11.93
CA ARG A 231 -15.56 13.45 12.16
C ARG A 231 -16.51 12.25 11.97
N ALA A 232 -17.73 12.34 12.49
CA ALA A 232 -18.74 11.29 12.35
C ALA A 232 -19.12 11.04 10.89
N ASN A 233 -19.13 12.07 10.05
CA ASN A 233 -19.40 11.92 8.62
C ASN A 233 -18.25 11.22 7.88
N VAL A 234 -17.00 11.49 8.26
CA VAL A 234 -15.85 10.71 7.77
C VAL A 234 -15.94 9.25 8.24
N HIS A 235 -16.27 9.01 9.52
CA HIS A 235 -16.44 7.65 10.05
C HIS A 235 -17.49 6.85 9.28
N LYS A 236 -18.65 7.44 8.97
CA LYS A 236 -19.71 6.78 8.17
C LYS A 236 -19.16 6.35 6.82
N THR A 237 -18.51 7.24 6.07
CA THR A 237 -17.93 6.89 4.75
C THR A 237 -16.91 5.76 4.87
N VAL A 238 -16.01 5.81 5.85
CA VAL A 238 -14.99 4.77 6.06
C VAL A 238 -15.63 3.43 6.41
N ALA A 239 -16.65 3.43 7.29
CA ALA A 239 -17.38 2.24 7.66
C ALA A 239 -18.14 1.61 6.46
N ASP A 240 -18.81 2.45 5.66
CA ASP A 240 -19.56 1.99 4.48
C ASP A 240 -18.63 1.41 3.40
N VAL A 241 -17.46 2.02 3.19
CA VAL A 241 -16.42 1.48 2.28
C VAL A 241 -15.85 0.16 2.80
N HIS A 242 -15.60 0.05 4.10
CA HIS A 242 -15.13 -1.21 4.69
C HIS A 242 -16.16 -2.33 4.58
N ALA A 243 -17.43 -2.03 4.84
CA ALA A 243 -18.54 -2.97 4.69
C ALA A 243 -18.64 -3.44 3.23
N LEU A 244 -18.64 -2.50 2.28
CA LEU A 244 -18.62 -2.77 0.85
C LEU A 244 -17.48 -3.73 0.44
N VAL A 245 -16.25 -3.43 0.87
CA VAL A 245 -15.07 -4.24 0.55
C VAL A 245 -15.22 -5.65 1.10
N SER A 246 -15.67 -5.76 2.36
CA SER A 246 -15.86 -7.04 3.04
C SER A 246 -16.94 -7.90 2.37
N ASP A 247 -18.00 -7.28 1.86
CA ASP A 247 -19.11 -7.97 1.19
C ASP A 247 -18.75 -8.42 -0.24
N LEU A 248 -18.05 -7.58 -1.00
CA LEU A 248 -17.78 -7.84 -2.41
C LEU A 248 -16.57 -8.73 -2.65
N LYS A 249 -15.50 -8.52 -1.88
CA LYS A 249 -14.22 -9.21 -2.11
C LYS A 249 -13.59 -9.61 -0.77
N PRO A 250 -14.14 -10.65 -0.09
CA PRO A 250 -13.55 -11.19 1.13
C PRO A 250 -12.09 -11.57 0.86
N GLY A 251 -11.15 -10.91 1.55
CA GLY A 251 -9.71 -11.04 1.29
C GLY A 251 -9.04 -9.77 0.79
N LEU A 252 -9.80 -8.78 0.31
CA LEU A 252 -9.26 -7.46 -0.04
C LEU A 252 -9.04 -6.62 1.22
N ARG A 253 -7.85 -6.03 1.35
CA ARG A 253 -7.51 -5.17 2.50
C ARG A 253 -7.95 -3.74 2.26
N PHE A 254 -8.48 -3.11 3.29
CA PHE A 254 -8.78 -1.67 3.29
C PHE A 254 -7.98 -0.94 4.38
N GLY A 255 -7.29 0.13 4.02
CA GLY A 255 -6.53 0.93 4.97
C GLY A 255 -6.58 2.43 4.68
N ILE A 256 -6.02 3.21 5.60
CA ILE A 256 -5.93 4.67 5.48
C ILE A 256 -4.52 5.13 5.87
N SER A 257 -4.01 6.13 5.15
CA SER A 257 -2.73 6.79 5.38
C SER A 257 -2.93 8.20 5.95
N PRO A 258 -3.15 8.33 7.27
CA PRO A 258 -3.40 9.61 7.92
C PRO A 258 -2.11 10.42 8.11
N ALA A 259 -2.22 11.66 8.59
CA ALA A 259 -1.06 12.42 9.04
C ALA A 259 -0.31 11.71 10.18
N GLY A 260 0.98 11.99 10.34
CA GLY A 260 1.84 11.22 11.24
C GLY A 260 1.67 11.46 12.75
N ILE A 261 1.00 12.53 13.18
CA ILE A 261 0.72 12.81 14.60
C ILE A 261 -0.78 12.66 14.84
N ALA A 262 -1.17 11.77 15.75
CA ALA A 262 -2.55 11.59 16.19
C ALA A 262 -2.61 11.33 17.71
N GLY A 263 -3.83 11.24 18.24
CA GLY A 263 -4.05 10.69 19.57
C GLY A 263 -3.38 11.48 20.67
N LYS A 264 -3.45 12.81 20.61
CA LYS A 264 -3.01 13.65 21.74
C LYS A 264 -3.99 13.50 22.89
N LYS A 265 -3.52 13.74 24.12
CA LYS A 265 -4.35 13.65 25.33
C LYS A 265 -5.57 14.56 25.29
N HIS A 266 -5.49 15.70 24.61
CA HIS A 266 -6.59 16.66 24.49
C HIS A 266 -7.45 16.47 23.22
N THR A 267 -7.14 15.47 22.37
CA THR A 267 -7.88 15.16 21.14
C THR A 267 -8.63 13.82 21.27
N SER A 268 -8.11 12.75 20.67
CA SER A 268 -8.81 11.48 20.50
C SER A 268 -8.36 10.36 21.45
N ALA A 269 -7.14 10.41 22.01
CA ALA A 269 -6.62 9.27 22.77
C ALA A 269 -7.50 8.86 23.96
N PRO A 270 -7.91 9.77 24.87
CA PRO A 270 -8.80 9.37 25.96
C PRO A 270 -10.19 8.95 25.50
N LYS A 271 -10.68 9.49 24.38
CA LYS A 271 -12.00 9.14 23.82
C LYS A 271 -12.06 7.66 23.43
N TRP A 272 -10.94 7.12 22.98
CA TRP A 272 -10.82 5.74 22.52
C TRP A 272 -10.12 4.81 23.53
N GLY A 273 -9.73 5.30 24.71
CA GLY A 273 -9.11 4.47 25.76
C GLY A 273 -7.61 4.25 25.58
N MET A 274 -6.93 5.12 24.84
CA MET A 274 -5.48 5.11 24.64
C MET A 274 -4.76 6.14 25.52
N THR A 275 -3.51 5.84 25.87
CA THR A 275 -2.58 6.87 26.36
C THR A 275 -2.17 7.79 25.21
N GLY A 276 -2.13 9.09 25.48
CA GLY A 276 -1.86 10.08 24.44
C GLY A 276 -0.42 10.04 23.93
N CYS A 277 -0.22 10.30 22.64
CA CYS A 277 1.10 10.41 22.04
C CYS A 277 1.88 11.59 22.66
N GLU A 278 3.05 11.34 23.24
CA GLU A 278 3.80 12.31 24.05
C GLU A 278 4.82 13.17 23.26
N VAL A 279 4.74 13.21 21.93
CA VAL A 279 5.57 14.13 21.14
C VAL A 279 5.16 15.60 21.33
N LYS A 280 6.01 16.58 21.03
CA LYS A 280 5.65 18.01 21.20
C LYS A 280 4.70 18.54 20.12
N GLY A 281 4.75 17.95 18.93
CA GLY A 281 3.90 18.32 17.80
C GLY A 281 2.43 18.03 18.09
N ASP A 282 1.57 18.77 17.40
CA ASP A 282 0.13 18.74 17.65
C ASP A 282 -0.64 17.87 16.63
N ASP A 283 -1.79 17.39 17.06
CA ASP A 283 -2.73 16.59 16.26
C ASP A 283 -3.70 17.51 15.52
N TRP A 284 -3.13 18.20 14.53
CA TRP A 284 -3.88 19.07 13.64
C TRP A 284 -4.86 18.28 12.77
N GLN A 285 -4.62 16.98 12.52
CA GLN A 285 -5.52 16.21 11.67
C GLN A 285 -6.88 16.01 12.32
N TYR A 286 -6.91 15.81 13.64
CA TYR A 286 -8.15 15.71 14.40
C TYR A 286 -8.95 17.00 14.40
N SER A 287 -8.25 18.13 14.56
CA SER A 287 -8.85 19.43 14.85
C SER A 287 -9.09 20.29 13.61
N GLU A 288 -8.28 20.16 12.57
CA GLU A 288 -8.29 21.05 11.41
C GLU A 288 -8.83 20.40 10.12
N ILE A 289 -8.76 19.06 9.99
CA ILE A 289 -9.31 18.34 8.83
C ILE A 289 -10.28 17.21 9.22
N TYR A 290 -10.58 17.05 10.52
CA TYR A 290 -11.56 16.09 11.04
C TYR A 290 -11.24 14.62 10.71
N SER A 291 -9.96 14.29 10.71
CA SER A 291 -9.42 12.92 10.61
C SER A 291 -9.24 12.35 12.02
N ASP A 292 -9.90 11.24 12.34
CA ASP A 292 -9.76 10.55 13.64
C ASP A 292 -9.34 9.08 13.46
N PRO A 293 -8.04 8.82 13.25
CA PRO A 293 -7.55 7.47 12.97
C PRO A 293 -7.76 6.49 14.12
N LEU A 294 -7.73 6.96 15.38
CA LEU A 294 -8.02 6.11 16.53
C LEU A 294 -9.48 5.66 16.52
N GLY A 295 -10.40 6.51 16.04
CA GLY A 295 -11.80 6.13 15.84
C GLY A 295 -11.98 5.01 14.82
N TRP A 296 -11.23 5.02 13.71
CA TRP A 296 -11.29 3.96 12.70
C TRP A 296 -10.71 2.64 13.21
N LEU A 297 -9.60 2.70 13.95
CA LEU A 297 -8.99 1.53 14.58
C LEU A 297 -9.93 0.93 15.62
N TYR A 298 -10.51 1.75 16.51
CA TYR A 298 -11.46 1.32 17.53
C TYR A 298 -12.72 0.65 16.92
N GLN A 299 -13.29 1.25 15.87
CA GLN A 299 -14.46 0.69 15.18
C GLN A 299 -14.11 -0.54 14.33
N GLY A 300 -12.82 -0.79 14.09
CA GLY A 300 -12.37 -1.89 13.27
C GLY A 300 -12.72 -1.75 11.79
N THR A 301 -12.94 -0.52 11.30
CA THR A 301 -13.36 -0.20 9.93
C THR A 301 -12.19 -0.02 8.96
N VAL A 302 -10.99 -0.38 9.38
CA VAL A 302 -9.78 -0.51 8.55
C VAL A 302 -9.06 -1.78 8.98
N ASP A 303 -8.37 -2.45 8.05
CA ASP A 303 -7.48 -3.58 8.32
C ASP A 303 -6.09 -3.11 8.76
N PHE A 304 -5.66 -1.95 8.24
CA PHE A 304 -4.36 -1.37 8.54
C PHE A 304 -4.39 0.16 8.52
N ILE A 305 -3.40 0.75 9.19
CA ILE A 305 -3.13 2.18 9.15
C ILE A 305 -1.69 2.43 8.66
N SER A 306 -1.51 3.47 7.85
CA SER A 306 -0.21 3.83 7.28
C SER A 306 0.14 5.31 7.52
N PRO A 307 0.38 5.74 8.78
CA PRO A 307 0.56 7.15 9.10
C PRO A 307 1.82 7.73 8.44
N GLN A 308 1.69 8.97 7.99
CA GLN A 308 2.72 9.73 7.27
C GLN A 308 3.76 10.32 8.23
N ILE A 309 4.71 9.50 8.68
CA ILE A 309 5.78 9.90 9.60
C ILE A 309 6.95 10.48 8.78
N TYR A 310 6.77 11.68 8.27
CA TYR A 310 7.70 12.32 7.32
C TYR A 310 8.80 13.18 7.95
N TRP A 311 9.11 12.90 9.22
CA TRP A 311 10.13 13.62 9.98
C TRP A 311 11.32 12.70 10.29
N PRO A 312 12.56 13.23 10.34
CA PRO A 312 13.71 12.45 10.77
C PRO A 312 13.60 12.08 12.26
N THR A 313 14.37 11.08 12.67
CA THR A 313 14.57 10.66 14.07
C THR A 313 14.99 11.80 14.99
N THR A 314 15.68 12.82 14.46
CA THR A 314 16.17 14.00 15.19
C THR A 314 15.20 15.18 15.21
N HIS A 315 13.99 15.04 14.65
CA HIS A 315 13.05 16.16 14.57
C HIS A 315 12.60 16.63 15.96
N ALA A 316 12.70 17.94 16.22
CA ALA A 316 12.58 18.51 17.56
C ALA A 316 11.20 18.34 18.21
N VAL A 317 10.13 18.27 17.40
CA VAL A 317 8.75 18.19 17.90
C VAL A 317 8.00 16.94 17.47
N ALA A 318 8.48 16.23 16.45
CA ALA A 318 7.84 15.05 15.89
C ALA A 318 8.91 14.00 15.53
N PRO A 319 9.74 13.56 16.49
CA PRO A 319 10.79 12.58 16.21
C PRO A 319 10.17 11.27 15.75
N TYR A 320 10.80 10.65 14.74
CA TYR A 320 10.26 9.45 14.08
C TYR A 320 9.97 8.29 15.04
N GLU A 321 10.93 7.94 15.91
CA GLU A 321 10.85 6.72 16.72
C GLU A 321 9.71 6.74 17.76
N PRO A 322 9.52 7.81 18.55
CA PRO A 322 8.35 7.89 19.43
C PRO A 322 7.01 7.81 18.69
N LEU A 323 6.93 8.36 17.46
CA LEU A 323 5.72 8.25 16.65
C LEU A 323 5.49 6.82 16.16
N ALA A 324 6.52 6.18 15.60
CA ALA A 324 6.41 4.81 15.09
C ALA A 324 6.03 3.81 16.19
N ARG A 325 6.63 3.94 17.38
CA ARG A 325 6.27 3.13 18.55
C ARG A 325 4.82 3.34 18.97
N TRP A 326 4.40 4.59 19.14
CA TRP A 326 3.03 4.89 19.57
C TRP A 326 1.98 4.38 18.56
N TRP A 327 2.24 4.50 17.26
CA TRP A 327 1.34 3.97 16.23
C TRP A 327 1.29 2.45 16.22
N SER A 328 2.44 1.79 16.40
CA SER A 328 2.48 0.33 16.54
C SER A 328 1.65 -0.14 17.74
N GLU A 329 1.82 0.51 18.90
CA GLU A 329 1.02 0.24 20.10
C GLU A 329 -0.47 0.46 19.86
N ALA A 330 -0.85 1.59 19.25
CA ALA A 330 -2.24 1.92 18.96
C ALA A 330 -2.90 0.92 18.00
N ALA A 331 -2.23 0.54 16.92
CA ALA A 331 -2.78 -0.41 15.95
C ALA A 331 -2.92 -1.81 16.58
N ASN A 332 -1.90 -2.28 17.30
CA ASN A 332 -1.91 -3.56 18.00
C ASN A 332 -2.99 -3.62 19.08
N PHE A 333 -3.21 -2.53 19.82
CA PHE A 333 -4.25 -2.45 20.85
C PHE A 333 -5.65 -2.76 20.29
N TYR A 334 -5.91 -2.42 19.02
CA TYR A 334 -7.16 -2.72 18.32
C TYR A 334 -7.08 -3.93 17.37
N GLY A 335 -5.98 -4.70 17.42
CA GLY A 335 -5.75 -5.86 16.55
C GLY A 335 -5.78 -5.47 15.07
N ARG A 336 -5.09 -4.39 14.70
CA ARG A 336 -4.94 -3.88 13.33
C ARG A 336 -3.48 -3.69 12.99
N HIS A 337 -3.16 -3.71 11.70
CA HIS A 337 -1.78 -3.60 11.24
C HIS A 337 -1.31 -2.14 11.13
N PHE A 338 0.00 -1.96 11.26
CA PHE A 338 0.66 -0.66 11.16
C PHE A 338 1.82 -0.72 10.17
N TYR A 339 1.78 0.15 9.15
CA TYR A 339 2.84 0.28 8.15
C TYR A 339 3.25 1.74 8.01
N ALA A 340 4.34 2.18 8.62
CA ALA A 340 4.71 3.59 8.59
C ALA A 340 4.98 4.08 7.15
N SER A 341 4.42 5.23 6.78
CA SER A 341 4.79 5.92 5.55
C SER A 341 5.99 6.82 5.78
N ILE A 342 7.05 6.63 4.99
CA ILE A 342 8.33 7.38 5.08
C ILE A 342 8.55 8.19 3.80
N THR A 343 8.94 9.46 3.93
CA THR A 343 9.26 10.29 2.76
C THR A 343 10.70 10.11 2.28
N LEU A 344 10.87 9.86 0.98
CA LEU A 344 12.14 9.85 0.25
C LEU A 344 12.52 11.24 -0.30
N ALA A 345 11.66 12.25 -0.15
CA ALA A 345 11.89 13.61 -0.65
C ALA A 345 13.23 14.24 -0.24
N PRO A 346 13.81 13.96 0.94
CA PRO A 346 15.15 14.45 1.28
C PRO A 346 16.24 14.01 0.28
N LEU A 347 16.10 12.83 -0.35
CA LEU A 347 17.03 12.35 -1.37
C LEU A 347 16.95 13.16 -2.67
N ASP A 348 15.91 13.97 -2.87
CA ASP A 348 15.84 14.88 -4.01
C ASP A 348 16.82 16.04 -3.90
N LYS A 349 17.00 16.54 -2.68
CA LYS A 349 17.77 17.76 -2.42
C LYS A 349 19.28 17.52 -2.48
N ARG A 350 19.76 16.44 -1.84
CA ARG A 350 21.21 16.20 -1.66
C ARG A 350 21.65 14.76 -1.92
N ASN A 351 20.83 13.77 -1.55
CA ASN A 351 21.16 12.34 -1.69
C ASN A 351 22.50 11.95 -1.04
N THR A 352 22.74 12.42 0.18
CA THR A 352 23.95 12.10 0.95
C THR A 352 23.87 10.71 1.56
N ASN A 353 25.02 10.13 1.93
CA ASN A 353 25.04 8.87 2.67
C ASN A 353 24.27 8.98 4.00
N SER A 354 24.41 10.10 4.72
CA SER A 354 23.70 10.34 5.98
C SER A 354 22.18 10.30 5.82
N GLU A 355 21.63 10.90 4.76
CA GLU A 355 20.19 10.86 4.47
C GLU A 355 19.70 9.44 4.12
N ARG A 356 20.51 8.65 3.38
CA ARG A 356 20.15 7.26 3.13
C ARG A 356 20.19 6.44 4.41
N GLN A 357 21.22 6.61 5.25
CA GLN A 357 21.31 5.95 6.55
C GLN A 357 20.20 6.37 7.53
N GLU A 358 19.70 7.61 7.46
CA GLU A 358 18.49 8.03 8.18
C GLU A 358 17.28 7.18 7.79
N LEU A 359 17.02 7.03 6.49
CA LEU A 359 15.89 6.27 5.98
C LEU A 359 16.00 4.78 6.33
N LEU A 360 17.20 4.18 6.21
CA LEU A 360 17.42 2.80 6.63
C LEU A 360 17.20 2.62 8.14
N ARG A 361 17.59 3.61 8.95
CA ARG A 361 17.34 3.59 10.40
C ARG A 361 15.86 3.64 10.74
N GLN A 362 15.07 4.44 10.01
CA GLN A 362 13.62 4.49 10.18
C GLN A 362 12.96 3.15 9.85
N ILE A 363 13.42 2.43 8.81
CA ILE A 363 12.95 1.06 8.51
C ILE A 363 13.33 0.10 9.65
N GLY A 364 14.56 0.22 10.19
CA GLY A 364 14.98 -0.54 11.38
C GLY A 364 14.07 -0.29 12.58
N ILE A 365 13.76 0.98 12.88
CA ILE A 365 12.84 1.37 13.94
C ILE A 365 11.44 0.74 13.75
N ASN A 366 10.94 0.66 12.51
CA ASN A 366 9.65 0.01 12.25
C ASN A 366 9.67 -1.49 12.60
N ARG A 367 10.78 -2.18 12.34
CA ARG A 367 10.97 -3.58 12.76
C ARG A 367 11.07 -3.70 14.28
N ASP A 368 11.86 -2.84 14.92
CA ASP A 368 12.07 -2.86 16.37
C ASP A 368 10.80 -2.46 17.15
N SER A 369 9.89 -1.71 16.52
CA SER A 369 8.63 -1.28 17.13
C SER A 369 7.49 -2.29 16.93
N SER A 370 7.71 -3.35 16.14
CA SER A 370 6.72 -4.38 15.87
C SER A 370 6.39 -5.18 17.14
N LEU A 371 5.10 -5.41 17.39
CA LEU A 371 4.64 -6.18 18.56
C LEU A 371 4.08 -7.56 18.19
N ASP A 372 3.69 -7.74 16.93
CA ASP A 372 3.02 -8.93 16.39
C ASP A 372 3.84 -9.62 15.28
N GLY A 373 4.91 -8.98 14.79
CA GLY A 373 5.72 -9.47 13.67
C GLY A 373 5.17 -9.10 12.29
N ASP A 374 4.02 -8.41 12.22
CA ASP A 374 3.36 -7.99 10.99
C ASP A 374 3.65 -6.51 10.67
N GLN A 375 4.95 -6.17 10.68
CA GLN A 375 5.44 -4.82 10.41
C GLN A 375 5.51 -4.46 8.92
N GLY A 376 5.77 -3.19 8.66
CA GLY A 376 6.36 -2.79 7.39
C GLY A 376 6.44 -1.28 7.20
N THR A 377 6.70 -0.90 5.95
CA THR A 377 6.97 0.47 5.53
C THR A 377 6.36 0.73 4.16
N VAL A 378 5.83 1.93 3.94
CA VAL A 378 5.42 2.41 2.63
C VAL A 378 6.23 3.66 2.25
N LEU A 379 6.96 3.59 1.14
CA LEU A 379 7.89 4.65 0.73
C LEU A 379 7.17 5.71 -0.12
N TYR A 380 7.22 6.98 0.30
CA TYR A 380 6.69 8.12 -0.44
C TYR A 380 7.83 8.96 -1.06
N SER A 381 8.08 8.94 -2.37
CA SER A 381 7.30 8.29 -3.42
C SER A 381 8.20 7.60 -4.46
N ALA A 382 7.57 6.85 -5.36
CA ALA A 382 8.23 5.97 -6.33
C ALA A 382 9.32 6.65 -7.18
N LYS A 383 9.18 7.95 -7.50
CA LYS A 383 10.18 8.70 -8.27
C LYS A 383 11.56 8.73 -7.65
N HIS A 384 11.67 8.57 -6.33
CA HIS A 384 12.95 8.61 -5.61
C HIS A 384 13.54 7.23 -5.33
N LEU A 385 12.79 6.15 -5.58
CA LEU A 385 13.19 4.79 -5.19
C LEU A 385 14.56 4.39 -5.74
N TYR A 386 14.88 4.79 -6.97
CA TYR A 386 16.16 4.46 -7.61
C TYR A 386 17.39 4.97 -6.82
N LYS A 387 17.22 5.99 -5.97
CA LYS A 387 18.30 6.54 -5.13
C LYS A 387 18.58 5.69 -3.88
N LEU A 388 17.63 4.85 -3.45
CA LEU A 388 17.74 4.02 -2.25
C LEU A 388 17.75 2.51 -2.54
N ALA A 389 17.29 2.08 -3.73
CA ALA A 389 17.10 0.67 -4.08
C ALA A 389 18.35 -0.21 -3.81
N SER A 390 19.55 0.27 -4.16
CA SER A 390 20.79 -0.49 -3.90
C SER A 390 21.13 -0.61 -2.42
N ASP A 391 20.74 0.36 -1.59
CA ASP A 391 20.96 0.27 -0.15
C ASP A 391 19.94 -0.73 0.44
N LEU A 392 18.66 -0.62 0.06
CA LEU A 392 17.61 -1.56 0.47
C LEU A 392 17.98 -3.01 0.21
N THR A 393 18.45 -3.35 -1.00
CA THR A 393 18.78 -4.73 -1.37
C THR A 393 20.06 -5.27 -0.76
N LYS A 394 20.92 -4.41 -0.19
CA LYS A 394 22.02 -4.85 0.67
C LYS A 394 21.52 -5.16 2.08
N SER A 395 20.70 -4.25 2.61
CA SER A 395 19.97 -4.35 3.88
C SER A 395 19.10 -3.10 3.98
N PRO A 396 17.81 -3.18 4.34
CA PRO A 396 17.16 -4.28 5.06
C PRO A 396 16.39 -5.31 4.21
N PHE A 397 16.26 -5.12 2.90
CA PHE A 397 15.47 -5.94 1.98
C PHE A 397 16.33 -6.92 1.15
N ALA A 398 17.38 -7.48 1.77
CA ALA A 398 18.29 -8.41 1.09
C ALA A 398 17.59 -9.70 0.62
N LEU A 399 16.67 -10.22 1.43
CA LEU A 399 15.84 -11.37 1.09
C LEU A 399 14.47 -10.91 0.58
N LYS A 400 13.86 -11.69 -0.29
CA LYS A 400 12.44 -11.53 -0.66
C LYS A 400 11.56 -11.76 0.57
N SER A 401 10.35 -11.22 0.52
CA SER A 401 9.40 -11.29 1.63
C SER A 401 7.99 -11.45 1.07
N LEU A 402 7.13 -12.08 1.85
CA LEU A 402 5.69 -12.09 1.65
C LEU A 402 5.11 -10.82 2.28
N THR A 403 3.90 -10.46 1.88
CA THR A 403 3.16 -9.43 2.62
C THR A 403 2.66 -9.97 3.97
N PRO A 404 2.45 -9.09 4.96
CA PRO A 404 1.93 -9.47 6.28
C PRO A 404 0.59 -10.18 6.18
N GLN A 405 0.37 -11.10 7.12
CA GLN A 405 -0.86 -11.89 7.15
C GLN A 405 -1.94 -11.14 7.92
N VAL A 406 -3.04 -10.78 7.27
CA VAL A 406 -4.15 -10.08 7.94
C VAL A 406 -5.11 -11.10 8.55
N ARG A 407 -5.32 -11.04 9.88
CA ARG A 407 -6.22 -11.97 10.57
C ARG A 407 -7.56 -11.28 10.89
N ARG A 408 -8.65 -11.73 10.26
CA ARG A 408 -10.02 -11.35 10.62
C ARG A 408 -10.67 -12.48 11.42
N GLY A 409 -10.85 -12.29 12.74
CA GLY A 409 -11.48 -13.30 13.61
C GLY A 409 -10.54 -14.42 14.07
N SER A 410 -11.11 -15.52 14.58
CA SER A 410 -10.37 -16.59 15.28
C SER A 410 -9.96 -17.79 14.42
N SER A 411 -10.41 -17.88 13.17
CA SER A 411 -9.95 -18.93 12.24
C SER A 411 -9.77 -18.37 10.85
N LEU A 412 -8.61 -18.62 10.27
CA LEU A 412 -8.45 -18.60 8.83
C LEU A 412 -8.96 -19.94 8.33
N ASP A 413 -9.90 -19.93 7.39
CA ASP A 413 -10.17 -21.15 6.64
C ASP A 413 -8.84 -21.62 6.02
N PRO A 414 -8.50 -22.91 6.12
CA PRO A 414 -7.22 -23.39 5.65
C PRO A 414 -7.12 -23.13 4.14
N VAL A 415 -6.06 -22.43 3.74
CA VAL A 415 -5.77 -22.19 2.33
C VAL A 415 -5.43 -23.53 1.69
N GLU A 416 -6.15 -23.90 0.64
CA GLU A 416 -5.90 -25.16 -0.04
C GLU A 416 -4.55 -25.12 -0.77
N ALA A 417 -3.72 -26.13 -0.50
CA ALA A 417 -2.44 -26.28 -1.16
C ALA A 417 -2.62 -26.51 -2.67
N PRO A 418 -1.67 -26.05 -3.52
CA PRO A 418 -1.67 -26.39 -4.93
C PRO A 418 -1.52 -27.92 -5.12
N THR A 419 -1.60 -28.39 -6.35
CA THR A 419 -1.41 -29.81 -6.65
C THR A 419 -0.58 -30.01 -7.91
N ALA A 420 -0.17 -31.26 -8.17
CA ALA A 420 0.50 -31.65 -9.41
C ALA A 420 1.76 -30.84 -9.77
N LEU A 421 2.55 -30.42 -8.77
CA LEU A 421 3.81 -29.71 -8.98
C LEU A 421 4.79 -30.55 -9.82
N ARG A 422 5.28 -29.97 -10.91
CA ARG A 422 6.18 -30.61 -11.88
C ARG A 422 7.22 -29.61 -12.38
N LEU A 423 8.40 -30.12 -12.73
CA LEU A 423 9.46 -29.35 -13.39
C LEU A 423 9.71 -29.90 -14.80
N LYS A 424 9.57 -29.07 -15.83
CA LYS A 424 9.87 -29.43 -17.23
C LYS A 424 10.56 -28.27 -17.95
N GLY A 425 11.74 -28.52 -18.53
CA GLY A 425 12.45 -27.51 -19.33
C GLY A 425 12.79 -26.22 -18.59
N GLY A 426 13.05 -26.30 -17.27
CA GLY A 426 13.31 -25.12 -16.43
C GLY A 426 12.07 -24.34 -16.01
N VAL A 427 10.87 -24.91 -16.19
CA VAL A 427 9.60 -24.29 -15.77
C VAL A 427 8.93 -25.20 -14.74
N LEU A 428 8.70 -24.66 -13.54
CA LEU A 428 7.79 -25.23 -12.56
C LEU A 428 6.35 -24.95 -13.00
N SER A 429 5.48 -25.95 -12.87
CA SER A 429 4.05 -25.84 -13.12
C SER A 429 3.27 -26.61 -12.06
N TRP A 430 2.10 -26.11 -11.69
CA TRP A 430 1.19 -26.73 -10.72
C TRP A 430 -0.26 -26.49 -11.12
N HIS A 431 -1.20 -26.97 -10.32
CA HIS A 431 -2.62 -26.64 -10.43
C HIS A 431 -3.09 -25.98 -9.15
N GLY A 432 -3.63 -24.79 -9.28
CA GLY A 432 -4.33 -24.08 -8.26
C GLY A 432 -5.73 -24.64 -8.04
N LYS A 433 -6.24 -24.44 -6.83
CA LYS A 433 -7.67 -24.56 -6.56
C LYS A 433 -8.21 -23.16 -6.33
N GLY A 434 -8.54 -22.48 -7.42
CA GLY A 434 -9.08 -21.13 -7.36
C GLY A 434 -10.47 -21.13 -6.72
N ASN A 435 -10.69 -20.22 -5.77
CA ASN A 435 -12.02 -19.72 -5.47
C ASN A 435 -12.25 -18.48 -6.36
N ALA A 436 -13.39 -18.37 -7.03
CA ALA A 436 -13.71 -17.27 -7.93
C ALA A 436 -13.75 -15.88 -7.24
N ALA A 437 -13.71 -15.82 -5.90
CA ALA A 437 -13.88 -14.58 -5.13
C ALA A 437 -12.59 -13.76 -4.89
N ALA A 438 -11.39 -14.33 -5.04
CA ALA A 438 -10.14 -13.58 -4.81
C ALA A 438 -8.96 -14.15 -5.64
N PRO A 439 -8.01 -13.29 -6.09
CA PRO A 439 -6.81 -13.75 -6.76
C PRO A 439 -5.97 -14.60 -5.81
N VAL A 440 -5.78 -15.88 -6.16
CA VAL A 440 -4.85 -16.77 -5.46
C VAL A 440 -3.45 -16.49 -6.00
N ARG A 441 -2.51 -16.22 -5.09
CA ARG A 441 -1.09 -16.05 -5.42
C ARG A 441 -0.33 -17.29 -4.99
N TYR A 442 0.88 -17.46 -5.49
CA TYR A 442 1.72 -18.61 -5.15
C TYR A 442 3.11 -18.15 -4.76
N ALA A 443 3.59 -18.59 -3.60
CA ALA A 443 4.99 -18.43 -3.23
C ALA A 443 5.79 -19.65 -3.69
N VAL A 444 6.90 -19.38 -4.38
CA VAL A 444 7.76 -20.40 -4.96
C VAL A 444 9.08 -20.42 -4.18
N TYR A 445 9.46 -21.60 -3.70
CA TYR A 445 10.65 -21.80 -2.89
C TYR A 445 11.65 -22.73 -3.59
N ALA A 446 12.94 -22.51 -3.33
CA ALA A 446 14.00 -23.42 -3.74
C ALA A 446 15.04 -23.62 -2.64
N PHE A 447 15.42 -24.88 -2.42
CA PHE A 447 16.34 -25.27 -1.36
C PHE A 447 17.18 -26.48 -1.81
N PRO A 448 18.39 -26.69 -1.27
CA PRO A 448 19.18 -27.88 -1.54
C PRO A 448 18.41 -29.19 -1.26
N LYS A 449 18.48 -30.17 -2.17
CA LYS A 449 17.69 -31.43 -2.16
C LYS A 449 17.77 -32.26 -0.87
N ASN A 450 18.89 -32.20 -0.17
CA ASN A 450 19.18 -33.08 0.96
C ASN A 450 19.09 -32.36 2.32
N LEU A 451 18.45 -31.19 2.37
CA LEU A 451 18.21 -30.52 3.64
C LEU A 451 17.09 -31.24 4.42
N PRO A 452 17.31 -31.49 5.73
CA PRO A 452 16.26 -31.90 6.65
C PRO A 452 15.09 -30.91 6.66
N HIS A 453 13.86 -31.40 6.86
CA HIS A 453 12.66 -30.56 6.80
C HIS A 453 12.64 -29.48 7.89
N ASP A 454 13.16 -29.76 9.07
CA ASP A 454 13.32 -28.82 10.18
C ASP A 454 14.26 -27.65 9.83
N GLU A 455 15.21 -27.83 8.91
CA GLU A 455 16.05 -26.73 8.41
C GLU A 455 15.33 -25.86 7.35
N LEU A 456 14.23 -26.37 6.77
CA LEU A 456 13.45 -25.68 5.73
C LEU A 456 12.37 -24.75 6.27
N VAL A 457 11.94 -24.94 7.52
CA VAL A 457 10.80 -24.24 8.13
C VAL A 457 11.25 -23.16 9.12
N GLU A 458 10.44 -22.11 9.27
CA GLU A 458 10.67 -21.06 10.28
C GLU A 458 10.46 -21.63 11.69
N GLU A 459 11.30 -21.22 12.65
CA GLU A 459 11.24 -21.71 14.03
C GLU A 459 9.91 -21.35 14.73
N ASN A 460 9.27 -20.26 14.29
CA ASN A 460 7.97 -19.81 14.79
C ASN A 460 6.76 -20.57 14.18
N GLY A 461 7.01 -21.53 13.27
CA GLY A 461 5.97 -22.30 12.60
C GLY A 461 5.30 -21.61 11.41
N ASP A 462 5.78 -20.44 10.96
CA ASP A 462 5.27 -19.74 9.78
C ASP A 462 5.80 -20.36 8.47
N GLY A 463 5.64 -21.68 8.29
CA GLY A 463 5.94 -22.40 7.05
C GLY A 463 7.42 -22.37 6.63
N LEU A 464 7.68 -22.38 5.31
CA LEU A 464 9.04 -22.40 4.74
C LEU A 464 9.80 -21.08 4.95
N ARG A 465 11.11 -21.16 5.15
CA ARG A 465 11.96 -20.01 5.48
C ARG A 465 12.08 -18.98 4.36
N ALA A 466 12.14 -17.70 4.75
CA ALA A 466 12.28 -16.57 3.83
C ALA A 466 13.51 -16.66 2.90
N CYS A 467 14.61 -17.23 3.39
CA CYS A 467 15.85 -17.38 2.63
C CYS A 467 15.72 -18.34 1.42
N TYR A 468 14.68 -19.17 1.37
CA TYR A 468 14.39 -20.06 0.25
C TYR A 468 13.36 -19.48 -0.73
N LEU A 469 12.76 -18.32 -0.43
CA LEU A 469 11.74 -17.70 -1.28
C LEU A 469 12.33 -17.16 -2.58
N LEU A 470 11.95 -17.75 -3.71
CA LEU A 470 12.30 -17.26 -5.05
C LEU A 470 11.39 -16.14 -5.52
N GLY A 471 10.15 -16.06 -5.05
CA GLY A 471 9.22 -15.00 -5.37
C GLY A 471 7.76 -15.42 -5.27
N VAL A 472 6.88 -14.46 -5.57
CA VAL A 472 5.43 -14.64 -5.62
C VAL A 472 4.95 -14.47 -7.06
N VAL A 473 4.00 -15.28 -7.50
CA VAL A 473 3.37 -15.18 -8.83
C VAL A 473 1.86 -15.35 -8.74
N TYR A 474 1.14 -14.79 -9.71
CA TYR A 474 -0.33 -14.90 -9.83
C TYR A 474 -0.77 -15.99 -10.82
N GLY A 475 0.18 -16.58 -11.56
CA GLY A 475 -0.07 -17.71 -12.47
C GLY A 475 0.40 -19.03 -11.90
N GLU A 476 0.11 -20.13 -12.59
CA GLU A 476 0.45 -21.50 -12.18
C GLU A 476 1.81 -21.98 -12.72
N GLU A 477 2.67 -21.05 -13.15
CA GLU A 477 3.99 -21.36 -13.70
C GLU A 477 5.07 -20.42 -13.16
N PHE A 478 6.29 -20.95 -12.99
CA PHE A 478 7.46 -20.18 -12.58
C PHE A 478 8.72 -20.70 -13.26
N ARG A 479 9.47 -19.82 -13.94
CA ARG A 479 10.75 -20.17 -14.54
C ARG A 479 11.84 -20.21 -13.49
N VAL A 480 12.57 -21.32 -13.42
CA VAL A 480 13.71 -21.52 -12.52
C VAL A 480 14.99 -21.72 -13.33
N ASP A 481 16.08 -21.12 -12.85
CA ASP A 481 17.41 -21.20 -13.48
C ASP A 481 18.48 -21.68 -12.47
N LEU A 482 18.08 -22.56 -11.55
CA LEU A 482 18.96 -23.10 -10.53
C LEU A 482 19.53 -24.47 -10.94
N PRO A 483 20.74 -24.82 -10.45
CA PRO A 483 21.34 -26.13 -10.71
C PRO A 483 20.47 -27.29 -10.21
N GLY A 484 20.66 -28.48 -10.79
CA GLY A 484 19.91 -29.70 -10.42
C GLY A 484 20.13 -30.22 -8.98
N SER A 485 20.95 -29.55 -8.17
CA SER A 485 21.14 -29.80 -6.74
C SER A 485 20.02 -29.21 -5.86
N TYR A 486 19.12 -28.41 -6.43
CA TYR A 486 17.97 -27.82 -5.73
C TYR A 486 16.69 -28.64 -5.94
N SER A 487 15.84 -28.67 -4.91
CA SER A 487 14.43 -29.03 -5.00
C SER A 487 13.57 -27.78 -4.80
N TYR A 488 12.28 -27.92 -5.04
CA TYR A 488 11.33 -26.81 -5.04
C TYR A 488 10.10 -27.15 -4.23
N ALA A 489 9.48 -26.11 -3.70
CA ALA A 489 8.15 -26.19 -3.13
C ALA A 489 7.30 -25.00 -3.58
N VAL A 490 5.98 -25.20 -3.60
CA VAL A 490 5.02 -24.13 -3.91
C VAL A 490 3.92 -24.15 -2.87
N THR A 491 3.55 -22.96 -2.38
CA THR A 491 2.39 -22.73 -1.51
C THR A 491 1.41 -21.79 -2.21
N ALA A 492 0.13 -21.87 -1.84
CA ALA A 492 -0.87 -20.89 -2.21
C ALA A 492 -0.98 -19.81 -1.12
N LEU A 493 -1.30 -18.59 -1.54
CA LEU A 493 -1.57 -17.43 -0.69
C LEU A 493 -2.96 -16.90 -1.01
N ASP A 494 -3.79 -16.72 0.01
CA ASP A 494 -5.08 -16.04 -0.14
C ASP A 494 -4.94 -14.50 -0.19
N GLY A 495 -6.07 -13.80 -0.27
CA GLY A 495 -6.11 -12.33 -0.26
C GLY A 495 -5.55 -11.72 1.04
N PHE A 496 -5.65 -12.43 2.16
CA PHE A 496 -5.08 -12.01 3.43
C PHE A 496 -3.63 -12.48 3.66
N SER A 497 -3.00 -13.05 2.65
CA SER A 497 -1.64 -13.61 2.72
C SER A 497 -1.49 -14.77 3.71
N ALA A 498 -2.57 -15.46 4.06
CA ALA A 498 -2.47 -16.76 4.69
C ALA A 498 -1.85 -17.75 3.70
N GLU A 499 -0.92 -18.56 4.18
CA GLU A 499 -0.15 -19.49 3.36
C GLU A 499 -0.63 -20.93 3.57
N SER A 500 -0.82 -21.67 2.48
CA SER A 500 -1.16 -23.09 2.53
C SER A 500 0.01 -23.95 2.99
N GLU A 501 -0.27 -25.23 3.28
CA GLU A 501 0.78 -26.24 3.34
C GLU A 501 1.59 -26.30 2.01
N PRO A 502 2.91 -26.54 2.07
CA PRO A 502 3.76 -26.60 0.88
C PRO A 502 3.60 -27.91 0.12
N VAL A 503 3.60 -27.81 -1.21
CA VAL A 503 3.73 -28.94 -2.12
C VAL A 503 5.16 -29.05 -2.57
N PHE A 504 5.82 -30.15 -2.21
CA PHE A 504 7.20 -30.42 -2.60
C PHE A 504 7.28 -31.11 -3.96
N LEU A 505 8.27 -30.72 -4.78
CA LEU A 505 8.60 -31.42 -6.00
C LEU A 505 9.16 -32.81 -5.65
N LYS A 506 8.55 -33.85 -6.22
CA LYS A 506 8.91 -35.26 -6.02
C LYS A 506 10.10 -35.70 -6.86
#